data_AF-A0A416Z3W0-F1
#
_entry.id   AF-A0A416Z3W0-F1
#
_cell.length_a   1.000
_cell.length_b   1.000
_cell.length_c   1.000
_cell.angle_alpha   90.00
_cell.angle_beta   90.00
_cell.angle_gamma   90.00
#
_symmetry.space_group_name_H-M   'P 1'
#
loop_
_entity.id
_entity.type
_entity.pdbx_description
1 polymer ?
#
loop_
_entity_poly.entity_id
_entity_poly.type
_entity_poly.pdbx_seq_one_letter_code
_entity_poly.pdbx_strand_id
1 'polypeptide(L)'
;MPDDFKAEQSSGVNYKKAGTEKTLEYTVSADASYLRFDLGSGASETTISGITVESNGKTAVIDQNVFSETVRLQEVKQNNVSDGIALTAEKEDPYLVWNTENWGIAKLVKDSLWLRYLLVKILACVVLDIILIVALKAGKKLIVLPKEVYQNRKLLWNLSKNDFKTKFAGSYLGIIWAFIQPIVTVVVYWFVFEKGLKAGGINTRAGIDVPFVLWLVAGLVPWFFFQDALNGGTNALIEYSYLVKKVVFKISILPIVKVVSALFVHVFFVVFTLVLYSAYHYYPDLYTLQIVYYTFAMFIMVLGIVYATCAIVIFFRDLTQVINIVLQVGMWMTPIMWNIDTMELSPVLITIFKLNPMYYIVAGYRDALINKAWFWENAPLTLYFWLLTAVLFGIGTMIFKRLKIHFADVL
;
A
#
# COMPACT_ATOMS: atom_id res chain seq x y z
N MET A 1 -13.83 30.32 -1.38
CA MET A 1 -14.57 30.35 -0.10
C MET A 1 -15.72 29.38 -0.23
N PRO A 2 -16.05 28.56 0.78
CA PRO A 2 -17.13 27.60 0.63
C PRO A 2 -18.47 28.32 0.84
N ASP A 3 -19.30 28.36 -0.19
CA ASP A 3 -20.73 28.72 -0.11
C ASP A 3 -21.59 27.55 0.44
N ASP A 4 -20.96 26.52 1.00
CA ASP A 4 -21.51 25.17 1.13
C ASP A 4 -21.63 24.72 2.61
N PHE A 5 -22.09 25.62 3.48
CA PHE A 5 -22.45 25.25 4.86
C PHE A 5 -23.75 24.45 4.86
N LYS A 6 -23.67 23.13 5.09
CA LYS A 6 -24.83 22.23 5.12
C LYS A 6 -25.40 22.11 6.54
N ALA A 7 -26.73 22.17 6.66
CA ALA A 7 -27.44 22.03 7.94
C ALA A 7 -27.13 20.71 8.67
N GLU A 8 -26.77 19.66 7.93
CA GLU A 8 -26.37 18.35 8.45
C GLU A 8 -25.08 18.37 9.28
N GLN A 9 -24.25 19.41 9.11
CA GLN A 9 -22.99 19.62 9.84
C GLN A 9 -23.15 20.63 10.98
N SER A 10 -24.36 21.15 11.20
CA SER A 10 -24.66 22.13 12.24
C SER A 10 -25.04 21.45 13.54
N SER A 11 -24.59 22.02 14.66
CA SER A 11 -25.04 21.64 16.00
C SER A 11 -25.65 22.88 16.65
N GLY A 12 -26.83 22.72 17.26
CA GLY A 12 -27.61 23.82 17.82
C GLY A 12 -27.95 23.57 19.29
N VAL A 13 -27.97 24.65 20.08
CA VAL A 13 -28.38 24.61 21.49
C VAL A 13 -29.45 25.67 21.72
N ASN A 14 -30.60 25.26 22.23
CA ASN A 14 -31.66 26.20 22.61
C ASN A 14 -31.31 26.91 23.93
N TYR A 15 -31.40 28.23 23.94
CA TYR A 15 -31.35 29.06 25.14
C TYR A 15 -32.68 29.80 25.31
N LYS A 16 -33.25 29.80 26.52
CA LYS A 16 -34.62 30.28 26.79
C LYS A 16 -34.70 31.50 27.72
N LYS A 17 -33.57 31.95 28.30
CA LYS A 17 -33.55 33.01 29.31
C LYS A 17 -32.52 34.08 28.90
N ALA A 18 -32.99 35.32 28.74
CA ALA A 18 -32.11 36.46 28.50
C ALA A 18 -31.32 36.80 29.78
N GLY A 19 -30.06 37.23 29.63
CA GLY A 19 -29.22 37.69 30.73
C GLY A 19 -28.55 36.59 31.58
N THR A 20 -28.51 35.33 31.12
CA THR A 20 -27.77 34.26 31.79
C THR A 20 -26.53 33.87 30.99
N GLU A 21 -25.37 33.82 31.65
CA GLU A 21 -24.14 33.28 31.08
C GLU A 21 -24.22 31.75 30.96
N LYS A 22 -23.82 31.20 29.82
CA LYS A 22 -23.85 29.75 29.57
C LYS A 22 -22.71 29.34 28.65
N THR A 23 -21.98 28.29 29.02
CA THR A 23 -21.01 27.64 28.14
C THR A 23 -21.71 26.73 27.15
N LEU A 24 -21.38 26.87 25.87
CA LEU A 24 -21.89 26.04 24.78
C LEU A 24 -20.76 25.18 24.22
N GLU A 25 -21.02 23.88 24.06
CA GLU A 25 -20.03 22.90 23.60
C GLU A 25 -20.46 22.34 22.25
N TYR A 26 -19.53 22.35 21.29
CA TYR A 26 -19.75 21.88 19.93
C TYR A 26 -18.61 20.97 19.49
N THR A 27 -18.94 19.87 18.82
CA THR A 27 -17.95 19.00 18.17
C THR A 27 -17.73 19.47 16.75
N VAL A 28 -16.47 19.78 16.41
CA VAL A 28 -16.08 20.26 15.07
C VAL A 28 -15.00 19.35 14.49
N SER A 29 -14.90 19.32 13.16
CA SER A 29 -13.86 18.54 12.48
C SER A 29 -12.47 19.15 12.69
N ALA A 30 -11.44 18.31 12.79
CA ALA A 30 -10.06 18.74 13.06
C ALA A 30 -9.41 19.52 11.90
N ASP A 31 -9.99 19.43 10.71
CA ASP A 31 -9.56 20.09 9.47
C ASP A 31 -10.47 21.28 9.06
N ALA A 32 -11.43 21.66 9.92
CA ALA A 32 -12.31 22.79 9.64
C ALA A 32 -11.49 24.09 9.55
N SER A 33 -11.53 24.74 8.39
CA SER A 33 -10.88 26.03 8.12
C SER A 33 -11.81 27.24 8.35
N TYR A 34 -13.12 26.98 8.43
CA TYR A 34 -14.14 28.00 8.66
C TYR A 34 -15.19 27.48 9.63
N LEU A 35 -15.64 28.34 10.55
CA LEU A 35 -16.78 28.07 11.42
C LEU A 35 -17.85 29.14 11.22
N ARG A 36 -19.08 28.71 10.96
CA ARG A 36 -20.27 29.58 10.92
C ARG A 36 -20.97 29.52 12.27
N PHE A 37 -21.21 30.68 12.86
CA PHE A 37 -21.99 30.83 14.09
C PHE A 37 -23.30 31.56 13.78
N ASP A 38 -24.41 30.98 14.20
CA ASP A 38 -25.75 31.48 13.93
C ASP A 38 -26.38 31.98 15.24
N LEU A 39 -26.94 33.19 15.22
CA LEU A 39 -27.48 33.87 16.40
C LEU A 39 -29.00 33.67 16.56
N GLY A 40 -29.60 32.80 15.73
CA GLY A 40 -31.01 32.41 15.83
C GLY A 40 -31.97 33.40 15.14
N SER A 41 -33.28 33.16 15.26
CA SER A 41 -34.27 33.76 14.35
C SER A 41 -34.80 35.15 14.75
N GLY A 42 -34.10 35.93 15.58
CA GLY A 42 -34.65 37.21 16.06
C GLY A 42 -33.63 38.18 16.63
N ALA A 43 -34.06 39.45 16.77
CA ALA A 43 -33.21 40.52 17.28
C ALA A 43 -32.73 40.20 18.70
N SER A 44 -31.41 40.20 18.89
CA SER A 44 -30.78 39.84 20.15
C SER A 44 -29.42 40.54 20.33
N GLU A 45 -29.05 40.75 21.58
CA GLU A 45 -27.69 41.16 21.97
C GLU A 45 -27.02 40.01 22.70
N THR A 46 -25.92 39.51 22.14
CA THR A 46 -25.16 38.39 22.70
C THR A 46 -23.71 38.78 22.90
N THR A 47 -23.18 38.52 24.09
CA THR A 47 -21.76 38.73 24.39
C THR A 47 -21.03 37.41 24.44
N ILE A 48 -19.96 37.27 23.65
CA ILE A 48 -19.07 36.10 23.68
C ILE A 48 -17.83 36.47 24.48
N SER A 49 -17.68 35.87 25.67
CA SER A 49 -16.59 36.16 26.61
C SER A 49 -15.29 35.40 26.32
N GLY A 50 -15.37 34.24 25.65
CA GLY A 50 -14.20 33.48 25.26
C GLY A 50 -14.53 32.22 24.47
N ILE A 51 -13.53 31.69 23.76
CA ILE A 51 -13.61 30.42 23.03
C ILE A 51 -12.48 29.53 23.50
N THR A 52 -12.82 28.30 23.90
CA THR A 52 -11.84 27.27 24.25
C THR A 52 -12.01 26.09 23.31
N VAL A 53 -10.89 25.59 22.79
CA VAL A 53 -10.86 24.37 21.97
C VAL A 53 -10.25 23.25 22.80
N GLU A 54 -10.92 22.10 22.85
CA GLU A 54 -10.42 20.91 23.54
C GLU A 54 -10.20 19.75 22.56
N SER A 55 -9.09 19.01 22.73
CA SER A 55 -8.83 17.76 22.02
C SER A 55 -8.12 16.75 22.94
N ASN A 56 -8.76 15.60 23.19
CA ASN A 56 -8.24 14.52 24.06
C ASN A 56 -7.66 15.03 25.39
N GLY A 57 -8.38 15.90 26.10
CA GLY A 57 -7.98 16.43 27.41
C GLY A 57 -6.91 17.53 27.38
N LYS A 58 -6.50 18.01 26.19
CA LYS A 58 -5.71 19.25 26.03
C LYS A 58 -6.64 20.39 25.63
N THR A 59 -6.58 21.49 26.36
CA THR A 59 -7.34 22.72 26.10
C THR A 59 -6.43 23.82 25.57
N ALA A 60 -6.93 24.60 24.62
CA ALA A 60 -6.33 25.86 24.20
C ALA A 60 -7.40 26.95 24.24
N VAL A 61 -7.09 28.03 24.96
CA VAL A 61 -7.92 29.24 24.97
C VAL A 61 -7.51 30.09 23.78
N ILE A 62 -8.49 30.49 22.98
CA ILE A 62 -8.27 31.32 21.80
C ILE A 62 -8.15 32.79 22.24
N ASP A 63 -7.14 33.48 21.73
CA ASP A 63 -6.89 34.89 22.02
C ASP A 63 -8.06 35.74 21.49
N GLN A 64 -8.50 36.74 22.27
CA GLN A 64 -9.58 37.65 21.89
C GLN A 64 -9.25 38.48 20.64
N ASN A 65 -7.98 38.61 20.26
CA ASN A 65 -7.58 39.29 19.02
C ASN A 65 -8.04 38.57 17.75
N VAL A 66 -8.33 37.27 17.84
CA VAL A 66 -8.81 36.43 16.73
C VAL A 66 -10.21 36.83 16.24
N PHE A 67 -10.96 37.55 17.07
CA PHE A 67 -12.26 38.11 16.74
C PHE A 67 -12.23 39.22 15.67
N SER A 68 -11.05 39.74 15.36
CA SER A 68 -10.84 40.63 14.21
C SER A 68 -10.78 39.89 12.87
N GLU A 69 -10.71 38.55 12.87
CA GLU A 69 -10.63 37.68 11.68
C GLU A 69 -12.03 37.24 11.19
N THR A 70 -13.07 38.04 11.45
CA THR A 70 -14.42 37.80 10.93
C THR A 70 -14.42 37.98 9.42
N VAL A 71 -14.66 36.87 8.70
CA VAL A 71 -14.63 36.81 7.24
C VAL A 71 -15.93 37.35 6.64
N ARG A 72 -17.07 37.13 7.32
CA ARG A 72 -18.39 37.56 6.85
C ARG A 72 -19.33 37.79 8.03
N LEU A 73 -20.12 38.85 7.92
CA LEU A 73 -21.24 39.19 8.80
C LEU A 73 -22.50 39.33 7.94
N GLN A 74 -23.61 38.77 8.39
CA GLN A 74 -24.92 38.98 7.78
C GLN A 74 -25.92 39.35 8.87
N GLU A 75 -26.51 40.55 8.77
CA GLU A 75 -27.50 41.07 9.73
C GLU A 75 -27.04 41.10 11.19
N VAL A 76 -25.72 41.15 11.39
CA VAL A 76 -25.04 41.23 12.69
C VAL A 76 -24.08 42.42 12.70
N LYS A 77 -24.18 43.25 13.74
CA LYS A 77 -23.16 44.25 14.08
C LYS A 77 -22.24 43.70 15.18
N GLN A 78 -20.93 43.85 14.96
CA GLN A 78 -19.89 43.40 15.87
C GLN A 78 -19.22 44.60 16.54
N ASN A 79 -19.24 44.65 17.87
CA ASN A 79 -18.54 45.67 18.67
C ASN A 79 -17.59 45.00 19.66
N ASN A 80 -16.35 45.48 19.75
CA ASN A 80 -15.39 44.99 20.73
C ASN A 80 -15.70 45.60 22.11
N VAL A 81 -15.77 44.76 23.15
CA VAL A 81 -16.03 45.15 24.54
C VAL A 81 -14.85 44.68 25.39
N SER A 82 -14.68 45.24 26.61
CA SER A 82 -13.58 44.90 27.51
C SER A 82 -13.46 43.41 27.84
N ASP A 83 -14.59 42.69 27.87
CA ASP A 83 -14.67 41.28 28.26
C ASP A 83 -15.05 40.34 27.10
N GLY A 84 -14.89 40.78 25.84
CA GLY A 84 -15.16 39.95 24.66
C GLY A 84 -15.78 40.71 23.48
N ILE A 85 -16.66 40.05 22.72
CA ILE A 85 -17.38 40.67 21.60
C ILE A 85 -18.86 40.80 21.96
N ALA A 86 -19.43 41.99 21.74
CA ALA A 86 -20.88 42.16 21.67
C ALA A 86 -21.37 42.04 20.21
N LEU A 87 -22.33 41.14 20.00
CA LEU A 87 -22.98 40.90 18.72
C LEU A 87 -24.44 41.37 18.83
N THR A 88 -24.82 42.31 17.96
CA THR A 88 -26.19 42.79 17.85
C THR A 88 -26.81 42.25 16.56
N ALA A 89 -27.76 41.33 16.70
CA ALA A 89 -28.55 40.79 15.60
C ALA A 89 -29.72 41.72 15.28
N GLU A 90 -29.88 42.12 14.00
CA GLU A 90 -30.88 43.11 13.59
C GLU A 90 -32.18 42.50 13.03
N LYS A 91 -32.11 41.33 12.38
CA LYS A 91 -33.19 40.74 11.56
C LYS A 91 -33.13 39.19 11.54
N GLU A 92 -33.87 38.52 10.64
CA GLU A 92 -34.00 37.06 10.55
C GLU A 92 -32.76 36.39 9.90
N ASP A 93 -32.26 35.30 10.49
CA ASP A 93 -31.01 34.59 10.13
C ASP A 93 -29.69 35.42 10.25
N PRO A 94 -29.39 36.00 11.42
CA PRO A 94 -28.11 36.64 11.69
C PRO A 94 -27.01 35.59 11.88
N TYR A 95 -25.96 35.65 11.05
CA TYR A 95 -24.80 34.77 11.20
C TYR A 95 -23.47 35.48 10.95
N LEU A 96 -22.42 34.86 11.48
CA LEU A 96 -21.03 35.27 11.27
C LEU A 96 -20.15 34.06 10.92
N VAL A 97 -19.09 34.31 10.17
CA VAL A 97 -18.12 33.27 9.78
C VAL A 97 -16.71 33.69 10.20
N TRP A 98 -16.04 32.81 10.95
CA TRP A 98 -14.64 32.97 11.35
C TRP A 98 -13.72 32.05 10.55
N ASN A 99 -12.51 32.55 10.26
CA ASN A 99 -11.40 31.72 9.80
C ASN A 99 -10.73 31.08 11.04
N THR A 100 -10.54 29.77 11.02
CA THR A 100 -9.97 28.99 12.14
C THR A 100 -8.51 28.61 11.96
N GLU A 101 -7.86 29.01 10.86
CA GLU A 101 -6.46 28.66 10.57
C GLU A 101 -5.50 29.11 11.68
N ASN A 102 -5.72 30.30 12.25
CA ASN A 102 -4.89 30.88 13.32
C ASN A 102 -5.27 30.40 14.73
N TRP A 103 -6.33 29.59 14.87
CA TRP A 103 -6.81 29.11 16.17
C TRP A 103 -5.95 27.98 16.74
N GLY A 104 -4.95 27.49 15.98
CA GLY A 104 -4.03 26.46 16.44
C GLY A 104 -4.68 25.08 16.63
N ILE A 105 -5.89 24.85 16.11
CA ILE A 105 -6.64 23.59 16.22
C ILE A 105 -5.79 22.41 15.69
N ALA A 106 -5.20 22.56 14.51
CA ALA A 106 -4.34 21.53 13.91
C ALA A 106 -3.12 21.20 14.79
N LYS A 107 -2.54 22.21 15.45
CA LYS A 107 -1.42 22.03 16.39
C LYS A 107 -1.87 21.29 17.64
N LEU A 108 -3.00 21.67 18.23
CA LEU A 108 -3.60 21.03 19.39
C LEU A 108 -3.90 19.54 19.12
N VAL A 109 -4.52 19.23 17.98
CA VAL A 109 -4.84 17.85 17.56
C VAL A 109 -3.57 17.03 17.34
N LYS A 110 -2.56 17.61 16.69
CA LYS A 110 -1.26 16.95 16.49
C LYS A 110 -0.56 16.66 17.83
N ASP A 111 -0.58 17.61 18.74
CA ASP A 111 0.01 17.48 20.08
C ASP A 111 -0.77 16.52 20.97
N SER A 112 -2.08 16.37 20.77
CA SER A 112 -2.90 15.41 21.50
C SER A 112 -2.70 13.97 21.01
N LEU A 113 -2.39 13.80 19.73
CA LEU A 113 -2.11 12.50 19.09
C LEU A 113 -0.62 12.10 19.11
N TRP A 114 0.27 12.93 19.64
CA TRP A 114 1.72 12.74 19.54
C TRP A 114 2.21 11.39 20.09
N LEU A 115 1.62 10.91 21.20
CA LEU A 115 1.93 9.61 21.80
C LEU A 115 1.61 8.46 20.85
N ARG A 116 0.49 8.53 20.12
CA ARG A 116 0.13 7.50 19.13
C ARG A 116 1.13 7.48 17.97
N TYR A 117 1.51 8.65 17.46
CA TYR A 117 2.54 8.76 16.42
C TYR A 117 3.90 8.27 16.91
N LEU A 118 4.28 8.58 18.15
CA LEU A 118 5.52 8.14 18.77
C LEU A 118 5.52 6.60 18.93
N LEU A 119 4.43 6.01 19.42
CA LEU A 119 4.31 4.56 19.57
C LEU A 119 4.43 3.83 18.23
N VAL A 120 3.79 4.33 17.17
CA VAL A 120 3.93 3.77 15.81
C VAL A 120 5.37 3.86 15.31
N LYS A 121 6.06 4.98 15.56
CA LYS A 121 7.49 5.14 15.20
C LYS A 121 8.40 4.20 16.00
N ILE A 122 8.18 4.07 17.31
CA ILE A 122 8.94 3.15 18.16
C ILE A 122 8.73 1.72 17.70
N LEU A 123 7.48 1.31 17.44
CA LEU A 123 7.16 -0.01 16.92
C LEU A 123 7.89 -0.27 15.59
N ALA A 124 7.90 0.69 14.68
CA ALA A 124 8.62 0.60 13.42
C ALA A 124 10.15 0.45 13.64
N CYS A 125 10.74 1.21 14.57
CA CYS A 125 12.16 1.09 14.91
C CYS A 125 12.49 -0.28 15.52
N VAL A 126 11.68 -0.78 16.46
CA VAL A 126 11.87 -2.11 17.06
C VAL A 126 11.78 -3.20 16.01
N VAL A 127 10.83 -3.10 15.07
CA VAL A 127 10.74 -4.02 13.94
C VAL A 127 12.02 -3.94 13.10
N LEU A 128 12.50 -2.74 12.76
CA LEU A 128 13.75 -2.53 12.01
C LEU A 128 15.01 -3.07 12.74
N ASP A 129 15.06 -2.97 14.07
CA ASP A 129 16.19 -3.49 14.86
C ASP A 129 16.17 -5.02 14.94
N ILE A 130 15.00 -5.64 15.13
CA ILE A 130 14.85 -7.10 15.07
C ILE A 130 15.27 -7.61 13.69
N ILE A 131 14.84 -6.91 12.65
CA ILE A 131 15.20 -7.12 11.26
C ILE A 131 16.73 -7.07 11.07
N LEU A 132 17.38 -6.04 11.58
CA LEU A 132 18.83 -5.85 11.48
C LEU A 132 19.58 -6.97 12.22
N ILE A 133 19.14 -7.34 13.42
CA ILE A 133 19.74 -8.41 14.22
C ILE A 133 19.62 -9.76 13.50
N VAL A 134 18.48 -10.05 12.88
CA VAL A 134 18.29 -11.26 12.08
C VAL A 134 19.21 -11.26 10.86
N ALA A 135 19.30 -10.13 10.14
CA ALA A 135 20.19 -9.99 8.98
C ALA A 135 21.67 -10.19 9.36
N LEU A 136 22.12 -9.58 10.46
CA LEU A 136 23.49 -9.72 10.97
C LEU A 136 23.81 -11.17 11.39
N LYS A 137 22.88 -11.85 12.07
CA LYS A 137 23.04 -13.28 12.43
C LYS A 137 22.99 -14.20 11.21
N ALA A 138 22.33 -13.79 10.13
CA ALA A 138 22.24 -14.55 8.88
C ALA A 138 23.46 -14.35 7.96
N GLY A 139 24.30 -13.33 8.15
CA GLY A 139 25.40 -12.95 7.25
C GLY A 139 26.30 -14.11 6.77
N LYS A 140 26.83 -14.94 7.70
CA LYS A 140 27.65 -16.11 7.32
C LYS A 140 26.86 -17.21 6.60
N LYS A 141 25.55 -17.28 6.82
CA LYS A 141 24.63 -18.28 6.28
C LYS A 141 24.08 -17.91 4.90
N LEU A 142 24.07 -16.62 4.54
CA LEU A 142 23.63 -16.09 3.25
C LEU A 142 24.59 -16.47 2.12
N ILE A 143 25.89 -16.57 2.38
CA ILE A 143 26.93 -16.89 1.37
C ILE A 143 26.88 -18.37 0.94
N VAL A 144 26.34 -19.26 1.78
CA VAL A 144 26.29 -20.71 1.50
C VAL A 144 25.33 -21.03 0.34
N LEU A 145 24.22 -20.31 0.22
CA LEU A 145 23.20 -20.60 -0.80
C LEU A 145 23.68 -20.29 -2.23
N PRO A 146 24.27 -19.11 -2.55
CA PRO A 146 24.87 -18.86 -3.86
C PRO A 146 25.92 -19.90 -4.26
N LYS A 147 26.73 -20.36 -3.29
CA LYS A 147 27.72 -21.42 -3.52
C LYS A 147 27.04 -22.74 -3.89
N GLU A 148 26.00 -23.14 -3.16
CA GLU A 148 25.22 -24.35 -3.47
C GLU A 148 24.55 -24.26 -4.86
N VAL A 149 23.99 -23.10 -5.21
CA VAL A 149 23.40 -22.83 -6.54
C VAL A 149 24.44 -22.97 -7.64
N TYR A 150 25.61 -22.35 -7.47
CA TYR A 150 26.67 -22.40 -8.48
C TYR A 150 27.22 -23.81 -8.70
N GLN A 151 27.41 -24.57 -7.62
CA GLN A 151 27.85 -25.96 -7.68
C GLN A 151 26.82 -26.86 -8.37
N ASN A 152 25.52 -26.62 -8.15
CA ASN A 152 24.44 -27.45 -8.69
C ASN A 152 23.73 -26.85 -9.91
N ARG A 153 24.32 -25.83 -10.56
CA ARG A 153 23.67 -25.05 -11.63
C ARG A 153 23.10 -25.89 -12.79
N LYS A 154 23.82 -26.94 -13.21
CA LYS A 154 23.36 -27.86 -14.27
C LYS A 154 22.12 -28.64 -13.83
N LEU A 155 22.13 -29.16 -12.60
CA LEU A 155 20.99 -29.88 -12.02
C LEU A 155 19.80 -28.94 -11.84
N LEU A 156 20.02 -27.76 -11.27
CA LEU A 156 19.01 -26.73 -11.09
C LEU A 156 18.32 -26.39 -12.42
N TRP A 157 19.11 -26.15 -13.47
CA TRP A 157 18.60 -25.83 -14.80
C TRP A 157 17.78 -26.97 -15.40
N ASN A 158 18.26 -28.20 -15.31
CA ASN A 158 17.57 -29.38 -15.84
C ASN A 158 16.26 -29.63 -15.08
N LEU A 159 16.27 -29.54 -13.75
CA LEU A 159 15.07 -29.67 -12.93
C LEU A 159 14.07 -28.56 -13.23
N SER A 160 14.51 -27.31 -13.39
CA SER A 160 13.61 -26.18 -13.68
C SER A 160 12.94 -26.33 -15.05
N LYS A 161 13.71 -26.78 -16.07
CA LYS A 161 13.15 -27.10 -17.39
C LYS A 161 12.18 -28.26 -17.34
N ASN A 162 12.51 -29.31 -16.57
CA ASN A 162 11.63 -30.45 -16.42
C ASN A 162 10.34 -30.05 -15.72
N ASP A 163 10.44 -29.31 -14.61
CA ASP A 163 9.32 -28.76 -13.85
C ASP A 163 8.32 -28.03 -14.76
N PHE A 164 8.84 -27.09 -15.56
CA PHE A 164 8.03 -26.31 -16.49
C PHE A 164 7.35 -27.18 -17.55
N LYS A 165 8.05 -28.19 -18.09
CA LYS A 165 7.46 -29.12 -19.06
C LYS A 165 6.40 -30.02 -18.42
N THR A 166 6.65 -30.52 -17.21
CA THR A 166 5.76 -31.45 -16.52
C THR A 166 4.50 -30.79 -16.02
N LYS A 167 4.52 -29.49 -15.67
CA LYS A 167 3.32 -28.71 -15.29
C LYS A 167 2.19 -28.82 -16.33
N PHE A 168 2.54 -29.01 -17.60
CA PHE A 168 1.59 -29.06 -18.70
C PHE A 168 1.60 -30.40 -19.46
N ALA A 169 2.29 -31.42 -18.94
CA ALA A 169 2.33 -32.73 -19.55
C ALA A 169 0.95 -33.43 -19.46
N GLY A 170 0.59 -34.22 -20.47
CA GLY A 170 -0.67 -34.96 -20.50
C GLY A 170 -1.92 -34.14 -20.87
N SER A 171 -1.79 -32.84 -21.10
CA SER A 171 -2.87 -31.98 -21.61
C SER A 171 -2.79 -31.81 -23.13
N TYR A 172 -3.94 -31.83 -23.82
CA TYR A 172 -4.01 -31.65 -25.28
C TYR A 172 -3.32 -30.37 -25.77
N LEU A 173 -3.50 -29.24 -25.06
CA LEU A 173 -2.88 -27.96 -25.44
C LEU A 173 -1.47 -27.78 -24.85
N GLY A 174 -1.06 -28.66 -23.93
CA GLY A 174 0.27 -28.63 -23.32
C GLY A 174 0.65 -27.25 -22.77
N ILE A 175 1.88 -26.83 -23.08
CA ILE A 175 2.50 -25.57 -22.62
C ILE A 175 1.69 -24.31 -22.93
N ILE A 176 0.78 -24.36 -23.92
CA ILE A 176 -0.05 -23.22 -24.32
C ILE A 176 -0.93 -22.76 -23.13
N TRP A 177 -1.30 -23.68 -22.23
CA TRP A 177 -2.05 -23.34 -21.01
C TRP A 177 -1.34 -22.34 -20.09
N ALA A 178 0.00 -22.31 -20.09
CA ALA A 178 0.79 -21.34 -19.34
C ALA A 178 0.46 -19.89 -19.74
N PHE A 179 0.02 -19.69 -20.98
CA PHE A 179 -0.21 -18.37 -21.58
C PHE A 179 -1.69 -18.05 -21.71
N ILE A 180 -2.55 -19.05 -21.97
CA ILE A 180 -4.00 -18.84 -22.12
C ILE A 180 -4.58 -18.19 -20.87
N GLN A 181 -4.32 -18.74 -19.69
CA GLN A 181 -4.96 -18.25 -18.46
C GLN A 181 -4.59 -16.78 -18.16
N PRO A 182 -3.32 -16.35 -18.18
CA PRO A 182 -3.01 -14.95 -17.94
C PRO A 182 -3.50 -14.02 -19.06
N ILE A 183 -3.47 -14.44 -20.34
CA ILE A 183 -4.00 -13.64 -21.46
C ILE A 183 -5.51 -13.42 -21.29
N VAL A 184 -6.26 -14.48 -21.01
CA VAL A 184 -7.71 -14.39 -20.74
C VAL A 184 -7.95 -13.46 -19.54
N THR A 185 -7.14 -13.55 -18.50
CA THR A 185 -7.24 -12.68 -17.32
C THR A 185 -7.04 -11.20 -17.69
N VAL A 186 -6.02 -10.88 -18.47
CA VAL A 186 -5.77 -9.51 -18.98
C VAL A 186 -6.95 -9.03 -19.82
N VAL A 187 -7.45 -9.84 -20.76
CA VAL A 187 -8.57 -9.48 -21.66
C VAL A 187 -9.85 -9.24 -20.87
N VAL A 188 -10.18 -10.10 -19.91
CA VAL A 188 -11.37 -9.95 -19.07
C VAL A 188 -11.29 -8.68 -18.24
N TYR A 189 -10.17 -8.43 -17.56
CA TYR A 189 -10.04 -7.21 -16.75
C TYR A 189 -10.02 -5.96 -17.61
N TRP A 190 -9.30 -5.96 -18.72
CA TRP A 190 -9.37 -4.87 -19.69
C TRP A 190 -10.80 -4.59 -20.15
N PHE A 191 -11.56 -5.63 -20.52
CA PHE A 191 -12.95 -5.47 -20.96
C PHE A 191 -13.83 -4.90 -19.85
N VAL A 192 -13.76 -5.46 -18.64
CA VAL A 192 -14.58 -5.01 -17.51
C VAL A 192 -14.28 -3.56 -17.13
N PHE A 193 -13.02 -3.19 -16.97
CA PHE A 193 -12.65 -1.84 -16.53
C PHE A 193 -12.75 -0.80 -17.64
N GLU A 194 -12.25 -1.12 -18.84
CA GLU A 194 -12.23 -0.15 -19.94
C GLU A 194 -13.59 -0.06 -20.65
N LYS A 195 -14.25 -1.19 -20.94
CA LYS A 195 -15.54 -1.19 -21.66
C LYS A 195 -16.73 -1.19 -20.72
N GLY A 196 -16.69 -1.97 -19.64
CA GLY A 196 -17.78 -2.07 -18.68
C GLY A 196 -17.91 -0.83 -17.79
N LEU A 197 -16.83 -0.45 -17.10
CA LEU A 197 -16.81 0.68 -16.17
C LEU A 197 -16.43 2.01 -16.84
N LYS A 198 -16.02 1.98 -18.11
CA LYS A 198 -15.59 3.17 -18.88
C LYS A 198 -14.55 3.99 -18.12
N ALA A 199 -13.60 3.31 -17.47
CA ALA A 199 -12.57 3.95 -16.65
C ALA A 199 -11.71 4.97 -17.44
N GLY A 200 -11.74 4.94 -18.77
CA GLY A 200 -10.98 5.86 -19.62
C GLY A 200 -9.48 5.57 -19.59
N GLY A 201 -8.69 6.53 -20.08
CA GLY A 201 -7.24 6.52 -19.88
C GLY A 201 -6.88 6.83 -18.42
N ILE A 202 -5.73 6.35 -17.97
CA ILE A 202 -5.23 6.61 -16.63
C ILE A 202 -4.24 7.78 -16.67
N ASN A 203 -4.58 8.83 -15.92
CA ASN A 203 -3.65 9.90 -15.59
C ASN A 203 -2.56 9.38 -14.65
N THR A 204 -1.34 9.41 -15.14
CA THR A 204 -0.16 8.92 -14.41
C THR A 204 0.51 10.01 -13.60
N ARG A 205 1.45 9.65 -12.72
CA ARG A 205 2.26 10.61 -11.96
C ARG A 205 3.06 11.56 -12.85
N ALA A 206 3.41 11.11 -14.05
CA ALA A 206 4.11 11.90 -15.06
C ALA A 206 3.17 12.89 -15.79
N GLY A 207 1.88 12.94 -15.45
CA GLY A 207 0.89 13.78 -16.13
C GLY A 207 0.53 13.28 -17.54
N ILE A 208 0.87 12.03 -17.86
CA ILE A 208 0.59 11.40 -19.15
C ILE A 208 -0.69 10.56 -19.01
N ASP A 209 -1.62 10.72 -19.96
CA ASP A 209 -2.77 9.84 -20.09
C ASP A 209 -2.36 8.58 -20.87
N VAL A 210 -2.57 7.41 -20.27
CA VAL A 210 -2.10 6.13 -20.81
C VAL A 210 -3.28 5.16 -20.94
N PRO A 211 -3.38 4.40 -22.05
CA PRO A 211 -4.39 3.36 -22.19
C PRO A 211 -4.41 2.39 -21.01
N PHE A 212 -5.60 2.11 -20.49
CA PHE A 212 -5.78 1.26 -19.30
C PHE A 212 -5.08 -0.10 -19.43
N VAL A 213 -5.11 -0.70 -20.63
CA VAL A 213 -4.45 -1.99 -20.89
C VAL A 213 -2.94 -1.95 -20.60
N LEU A 214 -2.24 -0.85 -20.91
CA LEU A 214 -0.80 -0.73 -20.66
C LEU A 214 -0.53 -0.65 -19.15
N TRP A 215 -1.29 0.19 -18.44
CA TRP A 215 -1.25 0.30 -16.99
C TRP A 215 -1.53 -1.04 -16.29
N LEU A 216 -2.53 -1.76 -16.77
CA LEU A 216 -2.97 -3.05 -16.24
C LEU A 216 -1.87 -4.11 -16.43
N VAL A 217 -1.31 -4.24 -17.63
CA VAL A 217 -0.29 -5.24 -17.94
C VAL A 217 1.00 -4.98 -17.14
N ALA A 218 1.41 -3.71 -16.98
CA ALA A 218 2.55 -3.37 -16.13
C ALA A 218 2.41 -3.82 -14.67
N GLY A 219 1.17 -3.91 -14.16
CA GLY A 219 0.90 -4.45 -12.82
C GLY A 219 0.68 -5.96 -12.77
N LEU A 220 -0.01 -6.53 -13.76
CA LEU A 220 -0.36 -7.95 -13.78
C LEU A 220 0.82 -8.87 -14.05
N VAL A 221 1.75 -8.48 -14.93
CA VAL A 221 2.89 -9.34 -15.28
C VAL A 221 3.79 -9.69 -14.09
N PRO A 222 4.27 -8.72 -13.28
CA PRO A 222 5.00 -9.07 -12.06
C PRO A 222 4.13 -9.84 -11.05
N TRP A 223 2.82 -9.54 -10.98
CA TRP A 223 1.90 -10.25 -10.11
C TRP A 223 1.77 -11.74 -10.49
N PHE A 224 1.64 -12.07 -11.78
CA PHE A 224 1.56 -13.46 -12.24
C PHE A 224 2.80 -14.27 -11.87
N PHE A 225 4.00 -13.69 -12.03
CA PHE A 225 5.23 -14.34 -11.60
C PHE A 225 5.24 -14.56 -10.08
N PHE A 226 4.90 -13.53 -9.29
CA PHE A 226 4.86 -13.65 -7.84
C PHE A 226 3.89 -14.75 -7.39
N GLN A 227 2.71 -14.82 -8.00
CA GLN A 227 1.68 -15.82 -7.71
C GLN A 227 2.14 -17.25 -8.05
N ASP A 228 2.66 -17.49 -9.26
CA ASP A 228 3.14 -18.83 -9.67
C ASP A 228 4.38 -19.26 -8.87
N ALA A 229 5.32 -18.33 -8.64
CA ALA A 229 6.53 -18.61 -7.88
C ALA A 229 6.22 -18.91 -6.41
N LEU A 230 5.33 -18.16 -5.76
CA LEU A 230 4.98 -18.39 -4.36
C LEU A 230 4.16 -19.67 -4.18
N ASN A 231 3.17 -19.91 -5.03
CA ASN A 231 2.33 -21.11 -4.93
C ASN A 231 3.13 -22.37 -5.25
N GLY A 232 3.81 -22.40 -6.41
CA GLY A 232 4.64 -23.54 -6.81
C GLY A 232 5.83 -23.75 -5.87
N GLY A 233 6.45 -22.67 -5.41
CA GLY A 233 7.55 -22.72 -4.44
C GLY A 233 7.13 -23.26 -3.08
N THR A 234 5.95 -22.87 -2.58
CA THR A 234 5.40 -23.40 -1.32
C THR A 234 5.22 -24.92 -1.41
N ASN A 235 4.69 -25.44 -2.51
CA ASN A 235 4.47 -26.88 -2.67
C ASN A 235 5.72 -27.67 -3.12
N ALA A 236 6.87 -27.01 -3.32
CA ALA A 236 8.07 -27.60 -3.91
C ALA A 236 8.50 -28.92 -3.26
N LEU A 237 8.56 -28.99 -1.93
CA LEU A 237 9.06 -30.17 -1.23
C LEU A 237 8.06 -31.34 -1.21
N ILE A 238 6.76 -31.03 -1.28
CA ILE A 238 5.70 -32.04 -1.36
C ILE A 238 5.72 -32.68 -2.75
N GLU A 239 5.78 -31.87 -3.80
CA GLU A 239 5.80 -32.36 -5.18
C GLU A 239 7.07 -33.15 -5.51
N TYR A 240 8.22 -32.72 -4.97
CA TYR A 240 9.49 -33.43 -5.10
C TYR A 240 9.77 -34.41 -3.95
N SER A 241 8.75 -34.87 -3.23
CA SER A 241 8.89 -35.73 -2.04
C SER A 241 9.72 -37.00 -2.32
N TYR A 242 9.58 -37.63 -3.49
CA TYR A 242 10.42 -38.77 -3.88
C TYR A 242 11.91 -38.41 -3.87
N LEU A 243 12.29 -37.27 -4.48
CA LEU A 243 13.67 -36.80 -4.47
C LEU A 243 14.13 -36.56 -3.03
N VAL A 244 13.30 -35.89 -2.21
CA VAL A 244 13.63 -35.55 -0.82
C VAL A 244 13.90 -36.81 0.01
N LYS A 245 13.13 -37.89 -0.18
CA LYS A 245 13.27 -39.11 0.63
C LYS A 245 14.32 -40.09 0.12
N LYS A 246 14.53 -40.17 -1.20
CA LYS A 246 15.23 -41.29 -1.84
C LYS A 246 16.53 -40.92 -2.54
N VAL A 247 16.81 -39.63 -2.74
CA VAL A 247 17.99 -39.18 -3.47
C VAL A 247 18.89 -38.36 -2.57
N VAL A 248 20.19 -38.69 -2.56
CA VAL A 248 21.20 -37.91 -1.83
C VAL A 248 21.58 -36.68 -2.65
N PHE A 249 20.88 -35.57 -2.42
CA PHE A 249 21.21 -34.28 -3.04
C PHE A 249 20.84 -33.09 -2.14
N LYS A 250 21.25 -31.89 -2.56
CA LYS A 250 20.98 -30.65 -1.84
C LYS A 250 19.52 -30.22 -2.03
N ILE A 251 18.62 -30.67 -1.14
CA ILE A 251 17.20 -30.31 -1.18
C ILE A 251 16.90 -28.79 -1.12
N SER A 252 17.87 -27.97 -0.70
CA SER A 252 17.78 -26.50 -0.72
C SER A 252 17.64 -25.91 -2.13
N ILE A 253 17.89 -26.69 -3.19
CA ILE A 253 17.72 -26.25 -4.57
C ILE A 253 16.26 -26.35 -5.06
N LEU A 254 15.43 -27.21 -4.46
CA LEU A 254 14.07 -27.47 -4.94
C LEU A 254 13.17 -26.23 -4.93
N PRO A 255 13.20 -25.37 -3.90
CA PRO A 255 12.41 -24.14 -3.93
C PRO A 255 12.89 -23.19 -5.05
N ILE A 256 14.21 -23.16 -5.32
CA ILE A 256 14.78 -22.38 -6.43
C ILE A 256 14.33 -22.93 -7.78
N VAL A 257 14.25 -24.27 -7.95
CA VAL A 257 13.74 -24.92 -9.17
C VAL A 257 12.36 -24.37 -9.54
N LYS A 258 11.45 -24.27 -8.57
CA LYS A 258 10.09 -23.76 -8.77
C LYS A 258 10.06 -22.28 -9.15
N VAL A 259 10.86 -21.44 -8.48
CA VAL A 259 10.92 -19.99 -8.79
C VAL A 259 11.55 -19.75 -10.17
N VAL A 260 12.58 -20.52 -10.56
CA VAL A 260 13.20 -20.45 -11.91
C VAL A 260 12.25 -20.97 -12.98
N SER A 261 11.48 -22.03 -12.70
CA SER A 261 10.43 -22.54 -13.59
C SER A 261 9.36 -21.46 -13.88
N ALA A 262 8.89 -20.76 -12.84
CA ALA A 262 7.98 -19.62 -12.99
C ALA A 262 8.58 -18.46 -13.81
N LEU A 263 9.91 -18.27 -13.72
CA LEU A 263 10.61 -17.21 -14.46
C LEU A 263 10.53 -17.42 -15.99
N PHE A 264 10.38 -18.65 -16.48
CA PHE A 264 10.22 -18.89 -17.92
C PHE A 264 8.93 -18.28 -18.47
N VAL A 265 7.83 -18.40 -17.74
CA VAL A 265 6.55 -17.79 -18.09
C VAL A 265 6.65 -16.27 -17.97
N HIS A 266 7.31 -15.77 -16.92
CA HIS A 266 7.52 -14.34 -16.71
C HIS A 266 8.30 -13.68 -17.85
N VAL A 267 9.41 -14.29 -18.30
CA VAL A 267 10.20 -13.75 -19.42
C VAL A 267 9.37 -13.63 -20.69
N PHE A 268 8.52 -14.62 -20.97
CA PHE A 268 7.57 -14.54 -22.09
C PHE A 268 6.62 -13.35 -21.92
N PHE A 269 6.03 -13.15 -20.74
CA PHE A 269 5.11 -12.03 -20.50
C PHE A 269 5.79 -10.67 -20.49
N VAL A 270 7.05 -10.57 -20.09
CA VAL A 270 7.86 -9.35 -20.26
C VAL A 270 8.00 -9.03 -21.75
N VAL A 271 8.40 -10.00 -22.58
CA VAL A 271 8.50 -9.79 -24.05
C VAL A 271 7.15 -9.41 -24.65
N PHE A 272 6.07 -10.11 -24.26
CA PHE A 272 4.70 -9.77 -24.67
C PHE A 272 4.34 -8.33 -24.30
N THR A 273 4.68 -7.89 -23.09
CA THR A 273 4.45 -6.52 -22.63
C THR A 273 5.19 -5.52 -23.50
N LEU A 274 6.46 -5.75 -23.81
CA LEU A 274 7.25 -4.85 -24.66
C LEU A 274 6.69 -4.75 -26.09
N VAL A 275 6.22 -5.86 -26.65
CA VAL A 275 5.54 -5.88 -27.96
C VAL A 275 4.24 -5.09 -27.90
N LEU A 276 3.41 -5.31 -26.87
CA LEU A 276 2.16 -4.57 -26.67
C LEU A 276 2.42 -3.07 -26.52
N TYR A 277 3.39 -2.66 -25.71
CA TYR A 277 3.77 -1.25 -25.55
C TYR A 277 4.24 -0.63 -26.87
N SER A 278 5.07 -1.34 -27.62
CA SER A 278 5.55 -0.88 -28.93
C SER A 278 4.41 -0.71 -29.93
N ALA A 279 3.39 -1.57 -29.89
CA ALA A 279 2.20 -1.45 -30.73
C ALA A 279 1.36 -0.20 -30.42
N TYR A 280 1.45 0.35 -29.21
CA TYR A 280 0.85 1.61 -28.79
C TYR A 280 1.82 2.81 -28.91
N HIS A 281 2.94 2.65 -29.63
CA HIS A 281 3.99 3.67 -29.79
C HIS A 281 4.78 4.03 -28.52
N TYR A 282 4.72 3.21 -27.47
CA TYR A 282 5.60 3.32 -26.30
C TYR A 282 6.80 2.39 -26.50
N TYR A 283 7.87 2.93 -27.10
CA TYR A 283 9.06 2.13 -27.40
C TYR A 283 9.93 1.87 -26.16
N PRO A 284 10.61 0.71 -26.08
CA PRO A 284 11.61 0.46 -25.05
C PRO A 284 12.74 1.49 -25.08
N ASP A 285 13.14 1.93 -23.91
CA ASP A 285 14.22 2.90 -23.68
C ASP A 285 15.15 2.46 -22.55
N LEU A 286 16.05 3.35 -22.10
CA LEU A 286 16.98 3.05 -21.01
C LEU A 286 16.27 2.71 -19.69
N TYR A 287 15.11 3.31 -19.41
CA TYR A 287 14.33 3.03 -18.21
C TYR A 287 13.76 1.61 -18.22
N THR A 288 13.48 1.07 -19.41
CA THR A 288 12.96 -0.29 -19.59
C THR A 288 13.93 -1.36 -19.07
N LEU A 289 15.24 -1.08 -19.03
CA LEU A 289 16.24 -1.99 -18.44
C LEU A 289 15.98 -2.27 -16.95
N GLN A 290 15.29 -1.38 -16.25
CA GLN A 290 14.92 -1.56 -14.84
C GLN A 290 13.97 -2.75 -14.64
N ILE A 291 13.28 -3.24 -15.67
CA ILE A 291 12.49 -4.49 -15.57
C ILE A 291 13.37 -5.66 -15.11
N VAL A 292 14.63 -5.71 -15.56
CA VAL A 292 15.58 -6.74 -15.11
C VAL A 292 15.86 -6.59 -13.61
N TYR A 293 16.09 -5.35 -13.15
CA TYR A 293 16.28 -5.05 -11.74
C TYR A 293 15.07 -5.43 -10.89
N TYR A 294 13.85 -5.01 -11.28
CA TYR A 294 12.64 -5.33 -10.53
C TYR A 294 12.29 -6.82 -10.57
N THR A 295 12.57 -7.50 -11.69
CA THR A 295 12.46 -8.97 -11.77
C THR A 295 13.42 -9.64 -10.79
N PHE A 296 14.67 -9.19 -10.72
CA PHE A 296 15.66 -9.70 -9.77
C PHE A 296 15.25 -9.43 -8.32
N ALA A 297 14.83 -8.20 -8.00
CA ALA A 297 14.34 -7.80 -6.70
C ALA A 297 13.16 -8.70 -6.23
N MET A 298 12.18 -8.89 -7.11
CA MET A 298 11.03 -9.76 -6.89
C MET A 298 11.44 -11.24 -6.73
N PHE A 299 12.39 -11.73 -7.54
CA PHE A 299 12.92 -13.09 -7.44
C PHE A 299 13.53 -13.38 -6.06
N ILE A 300 14.35 -12.47 -5.54
CA ILE A 300 14.98 -12.64 -4.21
C ILE A 300 13.94 -12.60 -3.10
N MET A 301 13.00 -11.65 -3.18
CA MET A 301 11.91 -11.52 -2.21
C MET A 301 11.05 -12.78 -2.16
N VAL A 302 10.54 -13.25 -3.31
CA VAL A 302 9.67 -14.43 -3.36
C VAL A 302 10.44 -15.68 -2.91
N LEU A 303 11.71 -15.81 -3.26
CA LEU A 303 12.53 -16.93 -2.82
C LEU A 303 12.69 -16.96 -1.29
N GLY A 304 12.82 -15.80 -0.64
CA GLY A 304 12.86 -15.70 0.81
C GLY A 304 11.58 -16.21 1.48
N ILE A 305 10.42 -15.78 0.95
CA ILE A 305 9.11 -16.24 1.43
C ILE A 305 8.95 -17.75 1.19
N VAL A 306 9.29 -18.21 -0.01
CA VAL A 306 9.18 -19.61 -0.44
C VAL A 306 10.01 -20.54 0.45
N TYR A 307 11.22 -20.15 0.87
CA TYR A 307 12.00 -20.97 1.81
C TYR A 307 11.28 -21.17 3.16
N ALA A 308 10.55 -20.17 3.64
CA ALA A 308 9.74 -20.31 4.85
C ALA A 308 8.54 -21.22 4.57
N THR A 309 7.73 -20.87 3.57
CA THR A 309 6.43 -21.52 3.33
C THR A 309 6.59 -22.98 2.92
N CYS A 310 7.59 -23.31 2.09
CA CYS A 310 7.82 -24.68 1.66
C CYS A 310 8.27 -25.61 2.79
N ALA A 311 8.94 -25.06 3.81
CA ALA A 311 9.35 -25.81 4.99
C ALA A 311 8.18 -26.01 5.96
N ILE A 312 7.34 -24.98 6.13
CA ILE A 312 6.20 -25.02 7.06
C ILE A 312 5.08 -25.92 6.52
N VAL A 313 4.79 -25.90 5.22
CA VAL A 313 3.67 -26.64 4.63
C VAL A 313 3.77 -28.17 4.83
N ILE A 314 4.99 -28.70 5.00
CA ILE A 314 5.22 -30.12 5.31
C ILE A 314 4.53 -30.51 6.63
N PHE A 315 4.55 -29.61 7.62
CA PHE A 315 3.96 -29.82 8.94
C PHE A 315 2.54 -29.27 9.04
N PHE A 316 2.22 -28.24 8.25
CA PHE A 316 0.92 -27.58 8.23
C PHE A 316 0.38 -27.46 6.80
N ARG A 317 -0.29 -28.52 6.33
CA ARG A 317 -0.76 -28.65 4.93
C ARG A 317 -1.74 -27.57 4.50
N ASP A 318 -2.51 -27.02 5.44
CA ASP A 318 -3.48 -25.95 5.14
C ASP A 318 -2.81 -24.63 4.75
N LEU A 319 -1.49 -24.49 4.96
CA LEU A 319 -0.75 -23.32 4.50
C LEU A 319 -0.93 -23.04 3.00
N THR A 320 -1.07 -24.09 2.17
CA THR A 320 -1.33 -23.90 0.73
C THR A 320 -2.63 -23.14 0.48
N GLN A 321 -3.69 -23.42 1.24
CA GLN A 321 -4.96 -22.70 1.12
C GLN A 321 -4.85 -21.27 1.64
N VAL A 322 -4.15 -21.08 2.75
CA VAL A 322 -3.87 -19.74 3.30
C VAL A 322 -3.14 -18.88 2.27
N ILE A 323 -2.11 -19.42 1.62
CA ILE A 323 -1.35 -18.72 0.57
C ILE A 323 -2.24 -18.36 -0.62
N ASN A 324 -3.16 -19.25 -1.03
CA ASN A 324 -4.11 -18.95 -2.11
C ASN A 324 -5.02 -17.76 -1.77
N ILE A 325 -5.55 -17.73 -0.54
CA ILE A 325 -6.39 -16.62 -0.07
C ILE A 325 -5.58 -15.31 0.00
N VAL A 326 -4.36 -15.37 0.54
CA VAL A 326 -3.46 -14.20 0.63
C VAL A 326 -3.13 -13.67 -0.77
N LEU A 327 -2.87 -14.54 -1.74
CA LEU A 327 -2.65 -14.13 -3.13
C LEU A 327 -3.92 -13.49 -3.71
N GLN A 328 -5.09 -14.11 -3.54
CA GLN A 328 -6.35 -13.55 -4.05
C GLN A 328 -6.63 -12.15 -3.50
N VAL A 329 -6.47 -11.94 -2.18
CA VAL A 329 -6.65 -10.62 -1.54
C VAL A 329 -5.51 -9.66 -1.93
N GLY A 330 -4.28 -10.16 -2.00
CA GLY A 330 -3.07 -9.38 -2.29
C GLY A 330 -3.10 -8.71 -3.67
N MET A 331 -3.77 -9.31 -4.65
CA MET A 331 -4.00 -8.72 -5.98
C MET A 331 -4.73 -7.38 -5.88
N TRP A 332 -5.74 -7.28 -5.00
CA TRP A 332 -6.56 -6.08 -4.82
C TRP A 332 -5.92 -5.08 -3.86
N MET A 333 -5.15 -5.56 -2.88
CA MET A 333 -4.38 -4.73 -1.98
C MET A 333 -3.18 -4.05 -2.66
N THR A 334 -2.71 -4.61 -3.77
CA THR A 334 -1.73 -3.95 -4.63
C THR A 334 -2.50 -3.13 -5.64
N PRO A 335 -2.19 -1.83 -5.86
CA PRO A 335 -2.95 -0.99 -6.79
C PRO A 335 -2.64 -1.37 -8.25
N ILE A 336 -3.07 -2.56 -8.67
CA ILE A 336 -2.93 -3.12 -10.03
C ILE A 336 -4.08 -2.60 -10.90
N MET A 337 -5.31 -2.81 -10.43
CA MET A 337 -6.54 -2.46 -11.15
C MET A 337 -6.91 -0.97 -11.03
N TRP A 338 -6.35 -0.29 -10.04
CA TRP A 338 -6.70 1.09 -9.67
C TRP A 338 -5.44 1.92 -9.46
N ASN A 339 -5.59 3.24 -9.47
CA ASN A 339 -4.49 4.19 -9.29
C ASN A 339 -4.57 4.82 -7.89
N ILE A 340 -3.51 4.62 -7.11
CA ILE A 340 -3.39 5.15 -5.74
C ILE A 340 -3.21 6.67 -5.71
N ASP A 341 -2.74 7.28 -6.80
CA ASP A 341 -2.43 8.71 -6.83
C ASP A 341 -3.65 9.57 -7.17
N THR A 342 -4.65 9.00 -7.84
CA THR A 342 -5.88 9.71 -8.23
C THR A 342 -7.05 9.47 -7.27
N MET A 343 -6.96 8.47 -6.39
CA MET A 343 -8.01 8.20 -5.41
C MET A 343 -7.84 9.08 -4.17
N GLU A 344 -8.94 9.67 -3.71
CA GLU A 344 -9.02 10.41 -2.45
C GLU A 344 -8.97 9.41 -1.27
N LEU A 345 -7.76 9.04 -0.86
CA LEU A 345 -7.51 8.13 0.25
C LEU A 345 -6.89 8.86 1.43
N SER A 346 -7.21 8.42 2.65
CA SER A 346 -6.55 8.89 3.86
C SER A 346 -5.02 8.66 3.76
N PRO A 347 -4.17 9.61 4.23
CA PRO A 347 -2.71 9.46 4.21
C PRO A 347 -2.20 8.18 4.89
N VAL A 348 -2.92 7.73 5.93
CA VAL A 348 -2.60 6.48 6.64
C VAL A 348 -2.78 5.28 5.73
N LEU A 349 -3.87 5.24 4.97
CA LEU A 349 -4.19 4.13 4.10
C LEU A 349 -3.25 4.07 2.89
N ILE A 350 -2.89 5.22 2.33
CA ILE A 350 -1.85 5.32 1.29
C ILE A 350 -0.54 4.73 1.81
N THR A 351 -0.16 5.04 3.05
CA THR A 351 1.05 4.51 3.67
C THR A 351 0.98 2.99 3.82
N ILE A 352 -0.15 2.45 4.29
CA ILE A 352 -0.37 0.99 4.42
C ILE A 352 -0.19 0.27 3.08
N PHE A 353 -0.78 0.81 1.99
CA PHE A 353 -0.61 0.22 0.66
C PHE A 353 0.84 0.30 0.16
N LYS A 354 1.53 1.41 0.43
CA LYS A 354 2.96 1.57 0.08
C LYS A 354 3.89 0.64 0.85
N LEU A 355 3.50 0.16 2.04
CA LEU A 355 4.25 -0.83 2.81
C LEU A 355 4.17 -2.25 2.22
N ASN A 356 3.21 -2.54 1.35
CA ASN A 356 3.18 -3.82 0.66
C ASN A 356 4.40 -3.93 -0.27
N PRO A 357 5.28 -4.94 -0.15
CA PRO A 357 6.47 -5.01 -1.00
C PRO A 357 6.16 -5.25 -2.48
N MET A 358 4.98 -5.81 -2.81
CA MET A 358 4.54 -5.90 -4.22
C MET A 358 4.16 -4.54 -4.80
N TYR A 359 3.81 -3.54 -3.97
CA TYR A 359 3.63 -2.17 -4.44
C TYR A 359 4.93 -1.62 -5.04
N TYR A 360 6.08 -1.83 -4.40
CA TYR A 360 7.38 -1.38 -4.92
C TYR A 360 7.67 -1.98 -6.30
N ILE A 361 7.39 -3.27 -6.49
CA ILE A 361 7.62 -3.95 -7.77
C ILE A 361 6.66 -3.44 -8.85
N VAL A 362 5.35 -3.36 -8.56
CA VAL A 362 4.34 -2.89 -9.52
C VAL A 362 4.57 -1.43 -9.89
N ALA A 363 4.84 -0.56 -8.91
CA ALA A 363 5.22 0.82 -9.16
C ALA A 363 6.50 0.89 -10.00
N GLY A 364 7.50 0.06 -9.71
CA GLY A 364 8.73 -0.02 -10.47
C GLY A 364 8.58 -0.43 -11.92
N TYR A 365 7.70 -1.40 -12.22
CA TYR A 365 7.34 -1.75 -13.60
C TYR A 365 6.68 -0.58 -14.33
N ARG A 366 5.81 0.17 -13.65
CA ARG A 366 5.20 1.39 -14.19
C ARG A 366 6.22 2.51 -14.37
N ASP A 367 7.19 2.65 -13.47
CA ASP A 367 8.25 3.64 -13.59
C ASP A 367 9.19 3.32 -14.76
N ALA A 368 9.49 2.04 -14.97
CA ALA A 368 10.31 1.57 -16.09
C ALA A 368 9.61 1.75 -17.46
N LEU A 369 8.31 1.45 -17.53
CA LEU A 369 7.57 1.39 -18.79
C LEU A 369 6.86 2.71 -19.13
N ILE A 370 6.33 3.41 -18.13
CA ILE A 370 5.41 4.54 -18.28
C ILE A 370 6.01 5.84 -17.74
N ASN A 371 6.29 5.92 -16.43
CA ASN A 371 6.58 7.20 -15.76
C ASN A 371 7.99 7.73 -16.02
N LYS A 372 8.91 6.87 -16.50
CA LYS A 372 10.31 7.20 -16.77
C LYS A 372 11.04 7.75 -15.55
N ALA A 373 10.88 7.05 -14.42
CA ALA A 373 11.56 7.33 -13.17
C ALA A 373 12.55 6.19 -12.83
N TRP A 374 13.69 6.54 -12.27
CA TRP A 374 14.66 5.55 -11.79
C TRP A 374 14.37 5.08 -10.37
N PHE A 375 14.72 3.84 -10.06
CA PHE A 375 14.52 3.25 -8.73
C PHE A 375 15.22 4.04 -7.60
N TRP A 376 16.27 4.80 -7.89
CA TRP A 376 16.96 5.63 -6.89
C TRP A 376 16.26 6.97 -6.60
N GLU A 377 15.35 7.43 -7.47
CA GLU A 377 14.60 8.67 -7.23
C GLU A 377 13.69 8.54 -6.01
N ASN A 378 13.21 7.31 -5.75
CA ASN A 378 12.47 6.96 -4.54
C ASN A 378 13.33 6.17 -3.54
N ALA A 379 14.50 6.72 -3.18
CA ALA A 379 15.47 6.08 -2.29
C ALA A 379 14.88 5.50 -0.98
N PRO A 380 13.94 6.18 -0.27
CA PRO A 380 13.36 5.63 0.97
C PRO A 380 12.58 4.33 0.75
N LEU A 381 11.80 4.26 -0.33
CA LEU A 381 11.00 3.09 -0.66
C LEU A 381 11.88 1.92 -1.12
N THR A 382 12.89 2.22 -1.94
CA THR A 382 13.91 1.25 -2.38
C THR A 382 14.67 0.66 -1.21
N LEU A 383 15.12 1.50 -0.27
CA LEU A 383 15.82 1.05 0.93
C LEU A 383 14.91 0.16 1.78
N TYR A 384 13.68 0.59 2.03
CA TYR A 384 12.68 -0.19 2.76
C TYR A 384 12.46 -1.57 2.14
N PHE A 385 12.26 -1.64 0.82
CA PHE A 385 12.02 -2.89 0.11
C PHE A 385 13.19 -3.87 0.26
N TRP A 386 14.43 -3.41 0.08
CA TRP A 386 15.60 -4.29 0.19
C TRP A 386 15.86 -4.73 1.63
N LEU A 387 15.60 -3.86 2.60
CA LEU A 387 15.69 -4.20 4.03
C LEU A 387 14.68 -5.31 4.38
N LEU A 388 13.41 -5.13 3.99
CA LEU A 388 12.36 -6.13 4.17
C LEU A 388 12.69 -7.44 3.43
N THR A 389 13.19 -7.36 2.21
CA THR A 389 13.60 -8.52 1.42
C THR A 389 14.72 -9.31 2.10
N ALA A 390 15.74 -8.62 2.61
CA ALA A 390 16.84 -9.24 3.35
C ALA A 390 16.34 -9.97 4.60
N VAL A 391 15.34 -9.42 5.29
CA VAL A 391 14.70 -10.03 6.46
C VAL A 391 13.93 -11.26 6.10
N LEU A 392 13.02 -11.16 5.13
CA LEU A 392 12.19 -12.28 4.69
C LEU A 392 13.08 -13.45 4.24
N PHE A 393 14.15 -13.14 3.52
CA PHE A 393 15.15 -14.13 3.12
C PHE A 393 15.92 -14.71 4.31
N GLY A 394 16.36 -13.88 5.27
CA GLY A 394 17.04 -14.33 6.48
C GLY A 394 16.17 -15.25 7.34
N ILE A 395 14.92 -14.86 7.59
CA ILE A 395 13.94 -15.63 8.36
C ILE A 395 13.59 -16.92 7.61
N GLY A 396 13.24 -16.85 6.32
CA GLY A 396 12.85 -18.03 5.56
C GLY A 396 13.95 -19.08 5.46
N THR A 397 15.18 -18.65 5.21
CA THR A 397 16.33 -19.58 5.20
C THR A 397 16.66 -20.15 6.58
N MET A 398 16.41 -19.40 7.66
CA MET A 398 16.56 -19.89 9.03
C MET A 398 15.52 -20.96 9.36
N ILE A 399 14.25 -20.73 9.01
CA ILE A 399 13.15 -21.68 9.17
C ILE A 399 13.45 -22.96 8.38
N PHE A 400 13.78 -22.83 7.09
CA PHE A 400 14.10 -23.96 6.24
C PHE A 400 15.22 -24.83 6.83
N LYS A 401 16.32 -24.22 7.28
CA LYS A 401 17.46 -24.96 7.85
C LYS A 401 17.11 -25.68 9.15
N ARG A 402 16.27 -25.09 10.00
CA ARG A 402 15.84 -25.71 11.26
C ARG A 402 14.93 -26.91 11.00
N LEU A 403 13.96 -26.76 10.10
CA LEU A 403 12.97 -27.81 9.82
C LEU A 403 13.51 -28.92 8.91
N LYS A 404 14.54 -28.62 8.10
CA LYS A 404 15.13 -29.56 7.13
C LYS A 404 15.49 -30.93 7.68
N ILE A 405 15.93 -31.01 8.94
CA ILE A 405 16.36 -32.27 9.57
C ILE A 405 15.20 -33.26 9.67
N HIS A 406 13.96 -32.76 9.78
CA HIS A 406 12.76 -33.56 10.00
C HIS A 406 11.99 -33.87 8.71
N PHE A 407 12.41 -33.36 7.55
CA PHE A 407 11.64 -33.51 6.31
C PHE A 407 11.49 -34.97 5.87
N ALA A 408 12.52 -35.80 6.04
CA ALA A 408 12.50 -37.20 5.63
C ALA A 408 11.56 -38.06 6.49
N ASP A 409 11.32 -37.66 7.74
CA ASP A 409 10.47 -38.39 8.69
C ASP A 409 8.99 -38.06 8.50
N VAL A 410 8.67 -36.82 8.09
CA VAL A 410 7.29 -36.32 7.99
C VAL A 410 6.70 -36.47 6.59
N LEU A 411 7.52 -36.26 5.55
CA LEU A 411 7.06 -36.51 4.18
C LEU A 411 6.81 -37.99 4.01
#